data_AF-J9HYR7-F1
#
_entry.id   AF-J9HYR7-F1
#
_cell.length_a   1.000
_cell.length_b   1.000
_cell.length_c   1.000
_cell.angle_alpha   90.00
_cell.angle_beta   90.00
_cell.angle_gamma   90.00
#
_symmetry.space_group_name_H-M   'P 1'
#
loop_
_entity.id
_entity.type
_entity.pdbx_description
1 polymer ?
#
loop_
_entity_poly.entity_id
_entity_poly.type
_entity_poly.pdbx_seq_one_letter_code
_entity_poly.pdbx_strand_id
1 'polypeptide(L)'
;MVPSKTSHKKACIHDKTYQLRLLPYSDLLNTELSIEYHSQQEPSPMKKYYTNSLPKFALNFLVLILRIFGLFPFRFNESKKRFNMSISLFIYSIVALVAYVYFIGLYYWTTLWSVLSQPTRYNVVLLFVSLVAAYCGVLVNKLTILVFASEFQRLLNDFYRLWISLHIGCDGNRDRKLLNRFLFKMIVIDQGWYWRLFIATPTCRWLVHFYNALYTAFNFSVEAIVANLIIAVAYLGGHYFRMINLKIVRLHQKWNTLERGQTYSKLNSEGKRHLCEKISIELSRLMIGHEKVNRTILKFMQLHDASMVLIQLKNFVVIIMGVFIACVTTVNDIRRNRTPSFGIYGYLAVLSVFHFIQFYYLMASASLFTKRGDKTGQIVDFMIAREHDDELDIHAFSMELLHRDNKIYSFGLFPIDFSLLYVSLGSMANYLIVSIQLQIQEFE
;
A
#
# COMPACT_ATOMS: atom_id res chain seq x y z
N MET A 1 -20.28 -18.94 76.15
CA MET A 1 -20.08 -20.32 75.65
C MET A 1 -19.69 -20.25 74.19
N VAL A 2 -18.48 -20.73 73.87
CA VAL A 2 -17.90 -21.08 72.55
C VAL A 2 -18.24 -20.18 71.34
N PRO A 3 -17.29 -19.40 70.79
CA PRO A 3 -17.39 -18.91 69.42
C PRO A 3 -16.72 -19.90 68.44
N SER A 4 -17.46 -20.26 67.40
CA SER A 4 -17.02 -21.13 66.31
C SER A 4 -16.02 -20.44 65.38
N LYS A 5 -14.92 -21.12 65.07
CA LYS A 5 -13.94 -20.73 64.04
C LYS A 5 -14.58 -20.85 62.64
N THR A 6 -14.76 -19.74 61.94
CA THR A 6 -15.00 -19.72 60.50
C THR A 6 -13.70 -19.43 59.76
N SER A 7 -13.27 -20.41 58.98
CA SER A 7 -12.07 -20.43 58.15
C SER A 7 -12.29 -19.57 56.89
N HIS A 8 -11.49 -18.51 56.74
CA HIS A 8 -11.33 -17.78 55.49
C HIS A 8 -10.52 -18.61 54.49
N LYS A 9 -11.17 -19.18 53.48
CA LYS A 9 -10.51 -19.61 52.23
C LYS A 9 -10.37 -18.40 51.31
N LYS A 10 -9.17 -17.81 51.27
CA LYS A 10 -8.74 -16.91 50.19
C LYS A 10 -8.52 -17.74 48.93
N ALA A 11 -9.36 -17.56 47.92
CA ALA A 11 -9.12 -18.04 46.57
C ALA A 11 -8.02 -17.17 45.94
N CYS A 12 -6.83 -17.75 45.77
CA CYS A 12 -5.74 -17.16 45.00
C CYS A 12 -6.04 -17.41 43.52
N ILE A 13 -6.63 -16.42 42.85
CA ILE A 13 -6.78 -16.44 41.39
C ILE A 13 -5.39 -16.15 40.81
N HIS A 14 -4.78 -17.19 40.27
CA HIS A 14 -3.52 -17.10 39.53
C HIS A 14 -3.77 -16.35 38.22
N ASP A 15 -3.35 -15.09 38.22
CA ASP A 15 -3.30 -14.21 37.06
C ASP A 15 -2.23 -14.72 36.07
N LYS A 16 -2.64 -15.57 35.12
CA LYS A 16 -1.83 -16.02 33.97
C LYS A 16 -2.09 -15.07 32.80
N THR A 17 -1.64 -13.83 32.93
CA THR A 17 -1.77 -12.80 31.90
C THR A 17 -0.41 -12.59 31.25
N TYR A 18 -0.26 -13.16 30.05
CA TYR A 18 0.70 -12.84 28.99
C TYR A 18 2.16 -12.57 29.37
N GLN A 19 2.92 -13.61 29.70
CA GLN A 19 4.34 -13.66 29.32
C GLN A 19 4.43 -13.94 27.81
N LEU A 20 4.40 -12.88 26.99
CA LEU A 20 4.99 -12.95 25.66
C LEU A 20 6.47 -13.31 25.84
N ARG A 21 6.85 -14.52 25.44
CA ARG A 21 8.26 -14.85 25.20
C ARG A 21 8.79 -13.85 24.17
N LEU A 22 9.48 -12.82 24.65
CA LEU A 22 10.50 -12.12 23.88
C LEU A 22 11.56 -13.17 23.55
N LEU A 23 11.41 -13.85 22.41
CA LEU A 23 12.55 -14.46 21.75
C LEU A 23 13.63 -13.36 21.63
N PRO A 24 14.92 -13.65 21.88
CA PRO A 24 15.96 -12.65 21.75
C PRO A 24 15.86 -12.05 20.35
N TYR A 25 15.54 -10.76 20.26
CA TYR A 25 15.29 -10.07 19.01
C TYR A 25 16.49 -10.16 18.05
N SER A 26 17.70 -10.34 18.62
CA SER A 26 18.92 -10.68 17.89
C SER A 26 18.80 -11.92 17.03
N ASP A 27 18.10 -12.97 17.49
CA ASP A 27 18.00 -14.24 16.79
C ASP A 27 17.00 -14.15 15.64
N LEU A 28 15.91 -13.41 15.77
CA LEU A 28 14.96 -13.15 14.68
C LEU A 28 15.57 -12.26 13.60
N LEU A 29 16.31 -11.22 14.00
CA LEU A 29 17.06 -10.37 13.07
C LEU A 29 18.16 -11.17 12.35
N ASN A 30 18.91 -11.99 13.08
CA ASN A 30 19.93 -12.88 12.53
C ASN A 30 19.33 -13.99 11.66
N THR A 31 18.12 -14.49 11.94
CA THR A 31 17.46 -15.51 11.12
C THR A 31 16.93 -14.93 9.81
N GLU A 32 16.31 -13.75 9.82
CA GLU A 32 15.94 -13.07 8.57
C GLU A 32 17.18 -12.68 7.75
N LEU A 33 18.23 -12.17 8.39
CA LEU A 33 19.48 -11.79 7.72
C LEU A 33 20.28 -13.00 7.21
N SER A 34 20.27 -14.14 7.93
CA SER A 34 20.97 -15.36 7.53
C SER A 34 20.24 -16.12 6.42
N ILE A 35 18.90 -16.16 6.43
CA ILE A 35 18.08 -16.66 5.30
C ILE A 35 18.37 -15.82 4.05
N GLU A 36 18.55 -14.50 4.20
CA GLU A 36 18.90 -13.63 3.07
C GLU A 36 20.37 -13.79 2.63
N TYR A 37 21.28 -14.10 3.56
CA TYR A 37 22.70 -14.33 3.31
C TYR A 37 23.00 -15.65 2.59
N HIS A 38 22.35 -16.76 2.97
CA HIS A 38 22.50 -18.04 2.25
C HIS A 38 21.96 -18.00 0.82
N SER A 39 21.14 -17.01 0.48
CA SER A 39 20.70 -16.76 -0.91
C SER A 39 21.75 -16.05 -1.79
N GLN A 40 22.93 -15.69 -1.26
CA GLN A 40 24.00 -14.96 -1.97
C GLN A 40 25.16 -15.83 -2.50
N GLN A 41 25.10 -17.16 -2.44
CA GLN A 41 26.07 -18.02 -3.12
C GLN A 41 26.07 -17.76 -4.65
N GLU A 42 27.26 -17.66 -5.23
CA GLU A 42 27.55 -17.02 -6.52
C GLU A 42 26.50 -17.31 -7.63
N PRO A 43 25.81 -16.28 -8.15
CA PRO A 43 24.88 -16.47 -9.24
C PRO A 43 25.64 -16.76 -10.54
N SER A 44 25.32 -17.88 -11.18
CA SER A 44 25.89 -18.23 -12.49
C SER A 44 25.74 -17.07 -13.49
N PRO A 45 26.70 -16.85 -14.40
CA PRO A 45 26.76 -15.67 -15.28
C PRO A 45 25.53 -15.50 -16.18
N MET A 46 24.77 -16.57 -16.44
CA MET A 46 23.50 -16.49 -17.20
C MET A 46 22.35 -15.80 -16.45
N LYS A 47 22.38 -15.71 -15.11
CA LYS A 47 21.31 -15.04 -14.34
C LYS A 47 21.35 -13.50 -14.43
N LYS A 48 22.48 -12.91 -14.87
CA LYS A 48 22.68 -11.44 -14.88
C LYS A 48 21.90 -10.71 -15.97
N TYR A 49 21.52 -11.37 -17.07
CA TYR A 49 20.76 -10.75 -18.16
C TYR A 49 19.24 -10.71 -17.91
N TYR A 50 18.69 -11.72 -17.22
CA TYR A 50 17.24 -11.78 -16.90
C TYR A 50 16.83 -10.93 -15.69
N THR A 51 17.76 -10.57 -14.80
CA THR A 51 17.46 -9.81 -13.57
C THR A 51 17.02 -8.36 -13.84
N ASN A 52 17.35 -7.80 -15.00
CA ASN A 52 17.09 -6.40 -15.29
C ASN A 52 15.74 -6.09 -15.96
N SER A 53 15.09 -7.08 -16.58
CA SER A 53 13.88 -6.86 -17.41
C SER A 53 12.60 -6.63 -16.60
N LEU A 54 12.40 -7.36 -15.50
CA LEU A 54 11.09 -7.41 -14.82
C LEU A 54 10.62 -6.08 -14.21
N PRO A 55 11.43 -5.30 -13.46
CA PRO A 55 10.97 -4.02 -12.91
C PRO A 55 10.78 -2.97 -14.00
N LYS A 56 11.60 -3.02 -15.06
CA LYS A 56 11.44 -2.17 -16.25
C LYS A 56 10.10 -2.47 -16.92
N PHE A 57 9.77 -3.75 -17.07
CA PHE A 57 8.47 -4.20 -17.59
C PHE A 57 7.31 -3.69 -16.71
N ALA A 58 7.36 -3.90 -15.39
CA ALA A 58 6.30 -3.48 -14.48
C ALA A 58 6.07 -1.96 -14.52
N LEU A 59 7.14 -1.17 -14.49
CA LEU A 59 7.05 0.29 -14.58
C LEU A 59 6.51 0.74 -15.94
N ASN A 60 7.01 0.17 -17.04
CA ASN A 60 6.54 0.50 -18.38
C ASN A 60 5.06 0.15 -18.56
N PHE A 61 4.63 -1.00 -18.02
CA PHE A 61 3.25 -1.46 -18.05
C PHE A 61 2.34 -0.51 -17.25
N LEU A 62 2.73 -0.15 -16.02
CA LEU A 62 2.00 0.82 -15.21
C LEU A 62 1.89 2.19 -15.89
N VAL A 63 3.00 2.71 -16.42
CA VAL A 63 3.04 4.01 -17.12
C VAL A 63 2.20 3.98 -18.40
N LEU A 64 2.25 2.88 -19.17
CA LEU A 64 1.43 2.71 -20.37
C LEU A 64 -0.05 2.76 -20.02
N ILE A 65 -0.46 2.01 -18.99
CA ILE A 65 -1.84 1.99 -18.54
C ILE A 65 -2.27 3.37 -18.04
N LEU A 66 -1.48 4.04 -17.19
CA LEU A 66 -1.79 5.40 -16.74
C LEU A 66 -1.95 6.38 -17.90
N ARG A 67 -1.15 6.25 -18.97
CA ARG A 67 -1.28 7.07 -20.18
C ARG A 67 -2.58 6.79 -20.92
N ILE A 68 -2.96 5.52 -21.10
CA ILE A 68 -4.21 5.13 -21.77
C ILE A 68 -5.44 5.76 -21.09
N PHE A 69 -5.41 5.89 -19.76
CA PHE A 69 -6.52 6.49 -19.01
C PHE A 69 -6.39 8.00 -18.80
N GLY A 70 -5.38 8.65 -19.41
CA GLY A 70 -5.15 10.10 -19.27
C GLY A 70 -4.81 10.51 -17.83
N LEU A 71 -4.04 9.68 -17.13
CA LEU A 71 -3.55 9.91 -15.76
C LEU A 71 -2.03 10.15 -15.71
N PHE A 72 -1.36 10.32 -16.86
CA PHE A 72 0.09 10.49 -16.90
C PHE A 72 0.54 11.43 -18.04
N PRO A 73 0.53 12.75 -17.81
CA PRO A 73 0.87 13.75 -18.83
C PRO A 73 2.39 13.90 -19.10
N PHE A 74 3.20 12.91 -18.71
CA PHE A 74 4.67 13.03 -18.70
C PHE A 74 5.35 12.10 -19.72
N ARG A 75 6.46 12.59 -20.28
CA ARG A 75 7.39 11.83 -21.11
C ARG A 75 8.75 11.75 -20.43
N PHE A 76 9.31 10.56 -20.36
CA PHE A 76 10.68 10.37 -19.90
C PHE A 76 11.65 10.75 -21.03
N ASN A 77 12.57 11.66 -20.76
CA ASN A 77 13.64 12.04 -21.68
C ASN A 77 14.89 11.23 -21.31
N GLU A 78 15.27 10.27 -22.17
CA GLU A 78 16.40 9.39 -21.91
C GLU A 78 17.75 10.11 -21.93
N SER A 79 17.91 11.16 -22.74
CA SER A 79 19.16 11.93 -22.83
C SER A 79 19.40 12.74 -21.56
N LYS A 80 18.34 13.37 -21.02
CA LYS A 80 18.42 14.19 -19.79
C LYS A 80 18.12 13.40 -18.52
N LYS A 81 17.79 12.10 -18.65
CA LYS A 81 17.39 11.20 -17.56
C LYS A 81 16.37 11.83 -16.60
N ARG A 82 15.36 12.49 -17.16
CA ARG A 82 14.33 13.23 -16.41
C ARG A 82 12.97 13.16 -17.09
N PHE A 83 11.91 13.19 -16.31
CA PHE A 83 10.55 13.39 -16.77
C PHE A 83 10.33 14.86 -17.13
N ASN A 84 9.79 15.08 -18.33
CA ASN A 84 9.32 16.38 -18.80
C ASN A 84 7.81 16.29 -19.06
N MET A 85 7.10 17.37 -18.78
CA MET A 85 5.71 17.53 -19.18
C MET A 85 5.60 17.56 -20.71
N SER A 86 4.62 16.85 -21.25
CA SER A 86 4.34 16.83 -22.69
C SER A 86 2.99 17.51 -22.93
N ILE A 87 3.01 18.61 -23.71
CA ILE A 87 1.80 19.40 -23.99
C ILE A 87 0.70 18.52 -24.60
N SER A 88 1.04 17.63 -25.54
CA SER A 88 0.06 16.72 -26.17
C SER A 88 -0.57 15.75 -25.17
N LEU A 89 0.21 15.14 -24.27
CA LEU A 89 -0.33 14.23 -23.25
C LEU A 89 -1.13 14.99 -22.17
N PHE A 90 -0.77 16.24 -21.90
CA PHE A 90 -1.52 17.10 -20.98
C PHE A 90 -2.88 17.49 -21.56
N ILE A 91 -2.93 17.95 -22.81
CA ILE A 91 -4.18 18.23 -23.54
C ILE A 91 -5.04 16.96 -23.61
N TYR A 92 -4.44 15.81 -23.93
CA TYR A 92 -5.13 14.53 -23.91
C TYR A 92 -5.75 14.22 -22.54
N SER A 93 -5.03 14.47 -21.45
CA SER A 93 -5.53 14.25 -20.09
C SER A 93 -6.71 15.18 -19.75
N ILE A 94 -6.70 16.43 -20.23
CA ILE A 94 -7.82 17.37 -20.11
C ILE A 94 -9.03 16.86 -20.91
N VAL A 95 -8.84 16.49 -22.17
CA VAL A 95 -9.91 15.95 -23.02
C VAL A 95 -10.50 14.68 -22.39
N ALA A 96 -9.67 13.78 -21.89
CA ALA A 96 -10.10 12.58 -21.19
C ALA A 96 -10.88 12.89 -19.90
N LEU A 97 -10.53 13.97 -19.19
CA LEU A 97 -11.29 14.43 -18.02
C LEU A 97 -12.67 15.00 -18.43
N VAL A 98 -12.73 15.85 -19.46
CA VAL A 98 -14.01 16.41 -19.94
C VAL A 98 -14.93 15.28 -20.44
N ALA A 99 -14.38 14.34 -21.20
CA ALA A 99 -15.10 13.15 -21.63
C ALA A 99 -15.58 12.30 -20.44
N TYR A 100 -14.74 12.12 -19.42
CA TYR A 100 -15.13 11.44 -18.18
C TYR A 100 -16.33 12.12 -17.53
N VAL A 101 -16.23 13.42 -17.28
CA VAL A 101 -17.29 14.19 -16.61
C VAL A 101 -18.61 14.09 -17.37
N TYR A 102 -18.59 14.22 -18.69
CA TYR A 102 -19.79 14.18 -19.52
C TYR A 102 -20.38 12.76 -19.62
N PHE A 103 -19.63 11.81 -20.17
CA PHE A 103 -20.17 10.48 -20.48
C PHE A 103 -20.44 9.66 -19.21
N ILE A 104 -19.46 9.63 -18.29
CA ILE A 104 -19.61 8.85 -17.06
C ILE A 104 -20.56 9.54 -16.10
N GLY A 105 -20.55 10.87 -16.02
CA GLY A 105 -21.50 11.63 -15.21
C GLY A 105 -22.95 11.39 -15.65
N LEU A 106 -23.22 11.39 -16.96
CA LEU A 106 -24.54 11.05 -17.50
C LEU A 106 -24.96 9.63 -17.13
N TYR A 107 -24.04 8.65 -17.22
CA TYR A 107 -24.30 7.27 -16.82
C TYR A 107 -24.64 7.13 -15.32
N TYR A 108 -23.89 7.79 -14.44
CA TYR A 108 -24.20 7.77 -13.00
C TYR A 108 -25.53 8.46 -12.71
N TRP A 109 -25.83 9.56 -13.39
CA TRP A 109 -27.09 10.27 -13.24
C TRP A 109 -28.28 9.42 -13.66
N THR A 110 -28.23 8.75 -14.81
CA THR A 110 -29.30 7.85 -15.27
C THR A 110 -29.44 6.62 -14.37
N THR A 111 -28.34 6.06 -13.89
CA THR A 111 -28.35 4.95 -12.93
C THR A 111 -29.00 5.38 -11.61
N LEU A 112 -28.63 6.55 -11.10
CA LEU A 112 -29.19 7.10 -9.87
C LEU A 112 -30.70 7.38 -10.03
N TRP A 113 -31.09 8.03 -11.13
CA TRP A 113 -32.50 8.29 -11.43
C TRP A 113 -33.32 7.01 -11.54
N SER A 114 -32.78 5.98 -12.19
CA SER A 114 -33.41 4.66 -12.31
C SER A 114 -33.63 4.02 -10.94
N VAL A 115 -32.64 4.10 -10.05
CA VAL A 115 -32.78 3.54 -8.70
C VAL A 115 -33.77 4.33 -7.85
N LEU A 116 -33.71 5.67 -7.91
CA LEU A 116 -34.64 6.54 -7.16
C LEU A 116 -36.09 6.40 -7.63
N SER A 117 -36.29 6.14 -8.93
CA SER A 117 -37.64 5.98 -9.50
C SER A 117 -38.29 4.65 -9.16
N GLN A 118 -37.50 3.63 -8.77
CA GLN A 118 -38.06 2.35 -8.35
C GLN A 118 -38.35 2.39 -6.84
N PRO A 119 -39.58 2.09 -6.39
CA PRO A 119 -39.92 1.94 -4.98
C PRO A 119 -39.19 0.71 -4.43
N THR A 120 -37.93 0.89 -4.05
CA THR A 120 -37.00 -0.20 -3.79
C THR A 120 -36.85 -0.46 -2.29
N ARG A 121 -36.73 -1.74 -1.95
CA ARG A 121 -36.45 -2.30 -0.62
C ARG A 121 -34.97 -2.23 -0.22
N TYR A 122 -34.17 -1.41 -0.92
CA TYR A 122 -32.73 -1.34 -0.74
C TYR A 122 -32.35 -0.05 -0.03
N ASN A 123 -31.20 -0.05 0.64
CA ASN A 123 -30.66 1.15 1.26
C ASN A 123 -30.18 2.13 0.18
N VAL A 124 -31.11 2.92 -0.37
CA VAL A 124 -30.89 3.91 -1.44
C VAL A 124 -29.77 4.89 -1.07
N VAL A 125 -29.69 5.26 0.22
CA VAL A 125 -28.65 6.15 0.74
C VAL A 125 -27.26 5.54 0.55
N LEU A 126 -27.09 4.27 0.93
CA LEU A 126 -25.79 3.60 0.81
C LEU A 126 -25.36 3.45 -0.65
N LEU A 127 -26.30 3.12 -1.55
CA LEU A 127 -26.01 3.08 -2.98
C LEU A 127 -25.62 4.46 -3.51
N PHE A 128 -26.39 5.50 -3.18
CA PHE A 128 -26.10 6.87 -3.57
C PHE A 128 -24.69 7.29 -3.14
N VAL A 129 -24.35 7.06 -1.86
CA VAL A 129 -23.01 7.34 -1.33
C VAL A 129 -21.94 6.56 -2.11
N SER A 130 -22.18 5.30 -2.45
CA SER A 130 -21.22 4.49 -3.22
C SER A 130 -20.97 5.02 -4.63
N LEU A 131 -22.04 5.44 -5.34
CA LEU A 131 -21.98 5.96 -6.70
C LEU A 131 -21.29 7.32 -6.70
N VAL A 132 -21.65 8.20 -5.76
CA VAL A 132 -21.02 9.51 -5.59
C VAL A 132 -19.54 9.35 -5.23
N ALA A 133 -19.20 8.49 -4.27
CA ALA A 133 -17.81 8.25 -3.88
C ALA A 133 -16.97 7.70 -5.04
N ALA A 134 -17.52 6.80 -5.86
CA ALA A 134 -16.83 6.28 -7.05
C ALA A 134 -16.59 7.38 -8.10
N TYR A 135 -17.62 8.14 -8.44
CA TYR A 135 -17.52 9.24 -9.41
C TYR A 135 -16.55 10.34 -8.93
N CYS A 136 -16.75 10.84 -7.71
CA CYS A 136 -15.89 11.85 -7.11
C CYS A 136 -14.46 11.34 -6.94
N GLY A 137 -14.26 10.07 -6.59
CA GLY A 137 -12.95 9.45 -6.46
C GLY A 137 -12.12 9.56 -7.75
N VAL A 138 -12.69 9.18 -8.89
CA VAL A 138 -11.99 9.30 -10.17
C VAL A 138 -11.78 10.75 -10.58
N LEU A 139 -12.81 11.59 -10.39
CA LEU A 139 -12.74 13.01 -10.73
C LEU A 139 -11.61 13.72 -9.97
N VAL A 140 -11.56 13.55 -8.64
CA VAL A 140 -10.52 14.11 -7.77
C VAL A 140 -9.15 13.62 -8.20
N ASN A 141 -9.00 12.33 -8.52
CA ASN A 141 -7.73 11.79 -9.01
C ASN A 141 -7.22 12.47 -10.28
N LYS A 142 -8.10 12.64 -11.28
CA LYS A 142 -7.75 13.31 -12.53
C LYS A 142 -7.40 14.78 -12.29
N LEU A 143 -8.19 15.47 -11.46
CA LEU A 143 -7.94 16.87 -11.10
C LEU A 143 -6.62 17.03 -10.35
N THR A 144 -6.34 16.19 -9.36
CA THR A 144 -5.07 16.19 -8.60
C THR A 144 -3.87 16.10 -9.54
N ILE A 145 -3.89 15.17 -10.50
CA ILE A 145 -2.76 14.98 -11.44
C ILE A 145 -2.59 16.20 -12.37
N LEU A 146 -3.69 16.82 -12.80
CA LEU A 146 -3.65 17.98 -13.69
C LEU A 146 -3.23 19.25 -12.95
N VAL A 147 -3.80 19.51 -11.77
CA VAL A 147 -3.55 20.71 -10.95
C VAL A 147 -2.13 20.70 -10.41
N PHE A 148 -1.66 19.55 -9.90
CA PHE A 148 -0.32 19.42 -9.31
C PHE A 148 0.70 18.82 -10.28
N ALA A 149 0.50 18.99 -11.60
CA ALA A 149 1.33 18.35 -12.61
C ALA A 149 2.83 18.70 -12.47
N SER A 150 3.16 19.94 -12.12
CA SER A 150 4.53 20.40 -11.87
C SER A 150 5.17 19.69 -10.67
N GLU A 151 4.43 19.56 -9.57
CA GLU A 151 4.85 18.91 -8.34
C GLU A 151 5.04 17.42 -8.59
N PHE A 152 4.11 16.77 -9.28
CA PHE A 152 4.25 15.38 -9.72
C PHE A 152 5.51 15.17 -10.56
N GLN A 153 5.77 16.04 -11.55
CA GLN A 153 6.97 15.95 -12.36
C GLN A 153 8.24 16.05 -11.50
N ARG A 154 8.26 16.98 -10.53
CA ARG A 154 9.38 17.16 -9.59
C ARG A 154 9.60 15.89 -8.75
N LEU A 155 8.52 15.35 -8.17
CA LEU A 155 8.57 14.13 -7.35
C LEU A 155 9.02 12.91 -8.15
N LEU A 156 8.52 12.72 -9.39
CA LEU A 156 8.97 11.65 -10.28
C LEU A 156 10.46 11.74 -10.60
N ASN A 157 10.98 12.96 -10.80
CA ASN A 157 12.40 13.19 -10.99
C ASN A 157 13.21 12.92 -9.72
N ASP A 158 12.69 13.29 -8.54
CA ASP A 158 13.32 12.99 -7.27
C ASP A 158 13.35 11.49 -6.98
N PHE A 159 12.28 10.75 -7.28
CA PHE A 159 12.27 9.29 -7.23
C PHE A 159 13.34 8.70 -8.13
N TYR A 160 13.49 9.18 -9.36
CA TYR A 160 14.50 8.69 -10.27
C TYR A 160 15.94 9.00 -9.80
N ARG A 161 16.17 10.19 -9.22
CA ARG A 161 17.46 10.56 -8.62
C ARG A 161 17.79 9.70 -7.40
N LEU A 162 16.81 9.45 -6.54
CA LEU A 162 16.92 8.54 -5.40
C LEU A 162 17.24 7.12 -5.86
N TRP A 163 16.57 6.64 -6.92
CA TRP A 163 16.87 5.36 -7.54
C TRP A 163 18.35 5.26 -7.92
N ILE A 164 18.88 6.21 -8.71
CA ILE A 164 20.29 6.22 -9.11
C ILE A 164 21.21 6.24 -7.88
N SER A 165 20.98 7.17 -6.95
CA SER A 165 21.85 7.37 -5.79
C SER A 165 21.92 6.14 -4.89
N LEU A 166 20.78 5.45 -4.69
CA LEU A 166 20.72 4.26 -3.84
C LEU A 166 21.20 3.00 -4.55
N HIS A 167 21.08 2.94 -5.88
CA HIS A 167 21.48 1.76 -6.65
C HIS A 167 23.00 1.66 -6.82
N ILE A 168 23.74 2.78 -6.82
CA ILE A 168 25.20 2.77 -6.84
C ILE A 168 25.72 2.01 -5.60
N GLY A 169 26.48 0.93 -5.83
CA GLY A 169 27.07 0.09 -4.77
C GLY A 169 26.16 -1.00 -4.20
N CYS A 170 24.96 -1.21 -4.75
CA CYS A 170 24.09 -2.32 -4.38
C CYS A 170 24.15 -3.45 -5.41
N ASP A 171 24.78 -4.57 -5.06
CA ASP A 171 24.74 -5.79 -5.87
C ASP A 171 23.32 -6.34 -5.95
N GLY A 172 22.60 -5.95 -7.01
CA GLY A 172 21.66 -6.74 -7.82
C GLY A 172 20.43 -7.38 -7.17
N ASN A 173 20.34 -7.50 -5.84
CA ASN A 173 19.29 -8.26 -5.18
C ASN A 173 18.04 -7.39 -5.03
N ARG A 174 17.39 -7.17 -6.17
CA ARG A 174 16.08 -6.51 -6.27
C ARG A 174 15.08 -7.31 -5.47
N ASP A 175 14.11 -6.61 -4.86
CA ASP A 175 13.04 -7.24 -4.10
C ASP A 175 12.03 -7.93 -5.03
N ARG A 176 12.46 -9.04 -5.64
CA ARG A 176 11.68 -9.82 -6.60
C ARG A 176 10.37 -10.30 -6.00
N LYS A 177 10.38 -10.63 -4.69
CA LYS A 177 9.18 -11.07 -3.98
C LYS A 177 8.13 -9.95 -3.93
N LEU A 178 8.54 -8.72 -3.63
CA LEU A 178 7.63 -7.57 -3.63
C LEU A 178 7.11 -7.26 -5.04
N LEU A 179 8.01 -7.25 -6.03
CA LEU A 179 7.65 -6.98 -7.42
C LEU A 179 6.68 -8.05 -7.99
N ASN A 180 6.91 -9.32 -7.69
CA ASN A 180 6.03 -10.40 -8.11
C ASN A 180 4.65 -10.28 -7.47
N ARG A 181 4.57 -9.89 -6.18
CA ARG A 181 3.29 -9.61 -5.51
C ARG A 181 2.54 -8.46 -6.16
N PHE A 182 3.26 -7.40 -6.53
CA PHE A 182 2.69 -6.25 -7.23
C PHE A 182 2.18 -6.62 -8.63
N LEU A 183 2.98 -7.33 -9.43
CA LEU A 183 2.58 -7.80 -10.75
C LEU A 183 1.41 -8.79 -10.69
N PHE A 184 1.42 -9.71 -9.72
CA PHE A 184 0.30 -10.62 -9.48
C PHE A 184 -0.99 -9.84 -9.21
N LYS A 185 -0.95 -8.82 -8.35
CA LYS A 185 -2.09 -7.94 -8.11
C LYS A 185 -2.55 -7.25 -9.41
N MET A 186 -1.64 -6.59 -10.11
CA MET A 186 -1.97 -5.84 -11.33
C MET A 186 -2.54 -6.71 -12.46
N ILE A 187 -1.98 -7.90 -12.68
CA ILE A 187 -2.33 -8.76 -13.81
C ILE A 187 -3.46 -9.70 -13.41
N VAL A 188 -3.28 -10.48 -12.34
CA VAL A 188 -4.22 -11.55 -11.99
C VAL A 188 -5.47 -10.98 -11.32
N ILE A 189 -5.30 -10.06 -10.36
CA ILE A 189 -6.43 -9.55 -9.58
C ILE A 189 -7.20 -8.49 -10.40
N ASP A 190 -6.51 -7.48 -10.93
CA ASP A 190 -7.21 -6.39 -11.64
C ASP A 190 -7.73 -6.83 -13.04
N GLN A 191 -6.94 -7.53 -13.86
CA GLN A 191 -7.40 -7.96 -15.19
C GLN A 191 -8.32 -9.20 -15.11
N GLY A 192 -8.07 -10.11 -14.17
CA GLY A 192 -8.95 -11.26 -13.95
C GLY A 192 -10.37 -10.83 -13.57
N TRP A 193 -10.50 -9.71 -12.84
CA TRP A 193 -11.78 -9.09 -12.53
C TRP A 193 -12.50 -8.56 -13.78
N TYR A 194 -11.77 -7.85 -14.65
CA TYR A 194 -12.30 -7.34 -15.91
C TYR A 194 -12.90 -8.47 -16.78
N TRP A 195 -12.18 -9.58 -16.90
CA TRP A 195 -12.63 -10.72 -17.69
C TRP A 195 -13.91 -11.36 -17.13
N ARG A 196 -14.02 -11.47 -15.80
CA ARG A 196 -15.23 -11.98 -15.14
C ARG A 196 -16.44 -11.08 -15.34
N LEU A 197 -16.27 -9.76 -15.25
CA LEU A 197 -17.33 -8.79 -15.56
C LEU A 197 -17.89 -9.02 -16.97
N PHE A 198 -17.01 -9.28 -17.94
CA PHE A 198 -17.40 -9.50 -19.32
C PHE A 198 -18.16 -10.82 -19.53
N ILE A 199 -17.72 -11.91 -18.87
CA ILE A 199 -18.39 -13.22 -18.95
C ILE A 199 -19.75 -13.19 -18.25
N ALA A 200 -19.88 -12.46 -17.14
CA ALA A 200 -21.09 -12.49 -16.30
C ALA A 200 -22.29 -11.74 -16.90
N THR A 201 -22.11 -10.92 -17.94
CA THR A 201 -23.22 -10.20 -18.61
C THR A 201 -24.00 -11.11 -19.59
N PRO A 202 -25.29 -11.43 -19.31
CA PRO A 202 -26.07 -12.35 -20.14
C PRO A 202 -26.40 -11.80 -21.54
N THR A 203 -26.55 -12.72 -22.50
CA THR A 203 -26.45 -12.53 -23.95
C THR A 203 -27.66 -11.95 -24.69
N CYS A 204 -28.84 -11.80 -24.08
CA CYS A 204 -30.06 -11.49 -24.84
C CYS A 204 -30.31 -10.01 -25.21
N ARG A 205 -29.54 -9.05 -24.68
CA ARG A 205 -29.60 -7.61 -25.08
C ARG A 205 -28.20 -7.01 -25.16
N TRP A 206 -27.40 -7.58 -26.06
CA TRP A 206 -25.95 -7.40 -26.08
C TRP A 206 -25.48 -5.94 -26.09
N LEU A 207 -26.10 -5.04 -26.87
CA LEU A 207 -25.61 -3.65 -26.99
C LEU A 207 -25.74 -2.82 -25.69
N VAL A 208 -26.89 -2.85 -25.03
CA VAL A 208 -27.11 -2.08 -23.79
C VAL A 208 -26.26 -2.64 -22.64
N HIS A 209 -26.18 -3.97 -22.53
CA HIS A 209 -25.34 -4.60 -21.52
C HIS A 209 -23.84 -4.41 -21.80
N PHE A 210 -23.43 -4.45 -23.06
CA PHE A 210 -22.04 -4.19 -23.46
C PHE A 210 -21.65 -2.74 -23.14
N TYR A 211 -22.53 -1.78 -23.43
CA TYR A 211 -22.33 -0.39 -23.03
C TYR A 211 -22.18 -0.31 -21.50
N ASN A 212 -23.14 -0.78 -20.71
CA ASN A 212 -23.04 -0.74 -19.25
C ASN A 212 -21.79 -1.45 -18.70
N ALA A 213 -21.41 -2.58 -19.29
CA ALA A 213 -20.19 -3.32 -18.95
C ALA A 213 -18.94 -2.49 -19.23
N LEU A 214 -18.85 -1.81 -20.39
CA LEU A 214 -17.74 -0.92 -20.70
C LEU A 214 -17.64 0.25 -19.73
N TYR A 215 -18.74 0.92 -19.40
CA TYR A 215 -18.75 2.04 -18.44
C TYR A 215 -18.30 1.58 -17.05
N THR A 216 -18.83 0.46 -16.61
CA THR A 216 -18.48 -0.14 -15.32
C THR A 216 -17.02 -0.54 -15.29
N ALA A 217 -16.55 -1.23 -16.33
CA ALA A 217 -15.19 -1.72 -16.42
C ALA A 217 -14.17 -0.59 -16.58
N PHE A 218 -14.52 0.48 -17.30
CA PHE A 218 -13.69 1.68 -17.40
C PHE A 218 -13.54 2.37 -16.04
N ASN A 219 -14.62 2.60 -15.30
CA ASN A 219 -14.55 3.19 -13.96
C ASN A 219 -13.70 2.35 -13.00
N PHE A 220 -13.93 1.03 -12.97
CA PHE A 220 -13.12 0.12 -12.16
C PHE A 220 -11.65 0.14 -12.55
N SER A 221 -11.36 0.21 -13.85
CA SER A 221 -9.97 0.26 -14.33
C SER A 221 -9.28 1.52 -13.84
N VAL A 222 -9.90 2.70 -14.02
CA VAL A 222 -9.31 3.97 -13.60
C VAL A 222 -8.99 3.96 -12.10
N GLU A 223 -9.89 3.49 -11.27
CA GLU A 223 -9.67 3.40 -9.83
C GLU A 223 -8.58 2.40 -9.46
N ALA A 224 -8.61 1.19 -10.03
CA ALA A 224 -7.61 0.16 -9.78
C ALA A 224 -6.21 0.66 -10.17
N ILE A 225 -6.11 1.45 -11.24
CA ILE A 225 -4.87 2.06 -11.71
C ILE A 225 -4.35 3.12 -10.74
N VAL A 226 -5.22 3.98 -10.22
CA VAL A 226 -4.84 4.94 -9.18
C VAL A 226 -4.36 4.21 -7.93
N ALA A 227 -5.11 3.20 -7.47
CA ALA A 227 -4.70 2.38 -6.33
C ALA A 227 -3.33 1.73 -6.59
N ASN A 228 -3.10 1.22 -7.80
CA ASN A 228 -1.81 0.67 -8.22
C ASN A 228 -0.69 1.70 -8.22
N LEU A 229 -0.95 2.94 -8.61
CA LEU A 229 0.04 4.02 -8.55
C LEU A 229 0.47 4.28 -7.10
N ILE A 230 -0.50 4.38 -6.18
CA ILE A 230 -0.23 4.61 -4.74
C ILE A 230 0.54 3.42 -4.15
N ILE A 231 0.08 2.19 -4.42
CA ILE A 231 0.76 0.95 -3.99
C ILE A 231 2.19 0.89 -4.56
N ALA A 232 2.38 1.23 -5.83
CA ALA A 232 3.69 1.21 -6.49
C ALA A 232 4.66 2.19 -5.83
N VAL A 233 4.20 3.40 -5.49
CA VAL A 233 5.04 4.39 -4.81
C VAL A 233 5.37 3.94 -3.38
N ALA A 234 4.40 3.41 -2.63
CA ALA A 234 4.66 2.86 -1.29
C ALA A 234 5.68 1.71 -1.34
N TYR A 235 5.53 0.78 -2.29
CA TYR A 235 6.49 -0.31 -2.52
C TYR A 235 7.86 0.20 -2.96
N LEU A 236 7.93 1.24 -3.79
CA LEU A 236 9.18 1.88 -4.18
C LEU A 236 9.89 2.49 -2.96
N GLY A 237 9.16 3.19 -2.10
CA GLY A 237 9.68 3.71 -0.83
C GLY A 237 10.19 2.59 0.09
N GLY A 238 9.40 1.53 0.26
CA GLY A 238 9.82 0.35 1.02
C GLY A 238 11.04 -0.36 0.40
N HIS A 239 11.22 -0.30 -0.92
CA HIS A 239 12.43 -0.80 -1.57
C HIS A 239 13.64 0.12 -1.31
N TYR A 240 13.45 1.43 -1.32
CA TYR A 240 14.50 2.40 -0.97
C TYR A 240 15.00 2.23 0.46
N PHE A 241 14.11 2.12 1.44
CA PHE A 241 14.51 1.85 2.83
C PHE A 241 15.25 0.52 2.97
N ARG A 242 14.81 -0.52 2.25
CA ARG A 242 15.56 -1.79 2.21
C ARG A 242 16.99 -1.59 1.70
N MET A 243 17.18 -0.83 0.61
CA MET A 243 18.54 -0.57 0.09
C MET A 243 19.39 0.19 1.09
N ILE A 244 18.82 1.17 1.79
CA ILE A 244 19.50 1.92 2.85
C ILE A 244 19.89 0.96 3.99
N ASN A 245 18.96 0.16 4.49
CA ASN A 245 19.21 -0.82 5.56
C ASN A 245 20.34 -1.79 5.20
N LEU A 246 20.36 -2.30 3.97
CA LEU A 246 21.45 -3.18 3.51
C LEU A 246 22.81 -2.46 3.47
N LYS A 247 22.85 -1.18 3.07
CA LYS A 247 24.09 -0.40 3.07
C LYS A 247 24.59 -0.15 4.48
N ILE A 248 23.70 0.19 5.41
CA ILE A 248 24.04 0.38 6.83
C ILE A 248 24.60 -0.91 7.43
N VAL A 249 23.91 -2.05 7.22
CA VAL A 249 24.40 -3.36 7.70
C VAL A 249 25.77 -3.71 7.15
N ARG A 250 26.02 -3.46 5.85
CA ARG A 250 27.35 -3.69 5.24
C ARG A 250 28.42 -2.75 5.81
N LEU A 251 28.08 -1.49 6.07
CA LEU A 251 28.97 -0.52 6.68
C LEU A 251 29.43 -1.03 8.06
N HIS A 252 28.48 -1.49 8.88
CA HIS A 252 28.76 -2.07 10.19
C HIS A 252 29.50 -3.41 10.13
N GLN A 253 29.23 -4.26 9.14
CA GLN A 253 30.01 -5.47 8.94
C GLN A 253 31.47 -5.14 8.61
N LYS A 254 31.71 -4.18 7.71
CA LYS A 254 33.07 -3.70 7.39
C LYS A 254 33.77 -3.16 8.63
N TRP A 255 33.06 -2.36 9.43
CA TRP A 255 33.54 -1.87 10.71
C TRP A 255 33.95 -3.00 11.65
N ASN A 256 33.05 -3.94 11.93
CA ASN A 256 33.30 -5.09 12.79
C ASN A 256 34.47 -5.96 12.31
N THR A 257 34.63 -6.14 10.98
CA THR A 257 35.75 -6.89 10.43
C THR A 257 37.08 -6.16 10.57
N LEU A 258 37.06 -4.83 10.53
CA LEU A 258 38.23 -4.01 10.76
C LEU A 258 38.61 -4.07 12.24
N GLU A 259 37.66 -3.80 13.14
CA GLU A 259 37.86 -3.85 14.59
C GLU A 259 38.39 -5.20 15.08
N ARG A 260 37.82 -6.32 14.62
CA ARG A 260 38.28 -7.67 14.99
C ARG A 260 39.59 -8.08 14.30
N GLY A 261 39.97 -7.44 13.20
CA GLY A 261 41.22 -7.73 12.52
C GLY A 261 42.42 -7.23 13.33
N GLN A 262 43.47 -8.06 13.47
CA GLN A 262 44.75 -7.64 14.09
C GLN A 262 45.32 -6.35 13.45
N THR A 263 44.93 -6.05 12.21
CA THR A 263 45.30 -4.84 11.47
C THR A 263 44.80 -3.55 12.14
N TYR A 264 43.61 -3.55 12.77
CA TYR A 264 43.10 -2.35 13.47
C TYR A 264 43.87 -2.05 14.74
N SER A 265 44.29 -3.08 15.49
CA SER A 265 45.19 -2.89 16.62
C SER A 265 46.56 -2.34 16.19
N LYS A 266 46.98 -2.57 14.94
CA LYS A 266 48.24 -2.08 14.36
C LYS A 266 48.14 -0.69 13.73
N LEU A 267 46.93 -0.15 13.55
CA LEU A 267 46.73 1.22 13.05
C LEU A 267 47.04 2.24 14.16
N ASN A 268 47.82 3.27 13.81
CA ASN A 268 48.04 4.44 14.65
C ASN A 268 46.68 5.09 15.01
N SER A 269 46.63 5.79 16.15
CA SER A 269 45.44 6.53 16.62
C SER A 269 44.82 7.41 15.53
N GLU A 270 45.66 8.06 14.72
CA GLU A 270 45.24 8.90 13.60
C GLU A 270 44.54 8.11 12.47
N GLY A 271 45.05 6.92 12.14
CA GLY A 271 44.45 6.05 11.13
C GLY A 271 43.10 5.47 11.58
N LYS A 272 42.96 5.17 12.88
CA LYS A 272 41.68 4.79 13.47
C LYS A 272 40.66 5.92 13.34
N ARG A 273 41.04 7.14 13.75
CA ARG A 273 40.18 8.33 13.67
C ARG A 273 39.70 8.61 12.24
N HIS A 274 40.59 8.54 11.25
CA HIS A 274 40.22 8.74 9.85
C HIS A 274 39.25 7.66 9.33
N LEU A 275 39.36 6.42 9.79
CA LEU A 275 38.42 5.35 9.44
C LEU A 275 37.04 5.57 10.08
N CYS A 276 36.99 5.94 11.37
CA CYS A 276 35.74 6.29 12.06
C CYS A 276 35.05 7.45 11.34
N GLU A 277 35.80 8.52 11.04
CA GLU A 277 35.31 9.70 10.34
C GLU A 277 34.70 9.32 8.98
N LYS A 278 35.37 8.48 8.21
CA LYS A 278 34.86 8.00 6.92
C LYS A 278 33.55 7.21 7.05
N ILE A 279 33.44 6.38 8.08
CA ILE A 279 32.23 5.57 8.34
C ILE A 279 31.08 6.46 8.81
N SER A 280 31.35 7.39 9.72
CA SER A 280 30.39 8.39 10.19
C SER A 280 29.87 9.27 9.04
N ILE A 281 30.75 9.71 8.13
CA ILE A 281 30.36 10.47 6.93
C ILE A 281 29.42 9.64 6.03
N GLU A 282 29.74 8.38 5.77
CA GLU A 282 28.89 7.50 4.95
C GLU A 282 27.57 7.17 5.63
N LEU A 283 27.55 6.97 6.95
CA LEU A 283 26.34 6.76 7.73
C LEU A 283 25.44 8.01 7.65
N SER A 284 26.01 9.19 7.90
CA SER A 284 25.32 10.48 7.78
C SER A 284 24.71 10.66 6.38
N ARG A 285 25.45 10.30 5.33
CA ARG A 285 24.96 10.33 3.95
C ARG A 285 23.77 9.39 3.73
N LEU A 286 23.80 8.18 4.30
CA LEU A 286 22.69 7.23 4.23
C LEU A 286 21.45 7.75 4.96
N MET A 287 21.62 8.48 6.07
CA MET A 287 20.51 9.09 6.81
C MET A 287 19.88 10.26 6.09
N ILE A 288 20.68 11.14 5.47
CA ILE A 288 20.16 12.16 4.56
C ILE A 288 19.39 11.49 3.40
N GLY A 289 19.87 10.35 2.93
CA GLY A 289 19.17 9.51 1.96
C GLY A 289 17.82 9.01 2.46
N HIS A 290 17.76 8.50 3.70
CA HIS A 290 16.52 8.05 4.37
C HIS A 290 15.50 9.18 4.48
N GLU A 291 15.92 10.35 4.96
CA GLU A 291 15.06 11.53 5.07
C GLU A 291 14.49 11.91 3.72
N LYS A 292 15.35 11.96 2.69
CA LYS A 292 14.94 12.35 1.36
C LYS A 292 13.93 11.37 0.79
N VAL A 293 14.12 10.06 1.02
CA VAL A 293 13.13 9.03 0.66
C VAL A 293 11.82 9.27 1.38
N ASN A 294 11.84 9.43 2.70
CA ASN A 294 10.63 9.62 3.50
C ASN A 294 9.86 10.86 3.02
N ARG A 295 10.54 12.00 2.91
CA ARG A 295 9.98 13.27 2.46
C ARG A 295 9.40 13.18 1.04
N THR A 296 10.09 12.55 0.09
CA THR A 296 9.58 12.44 -1.28
C THR A 296 8.35 11.52 -1.35
N ILE A 297 8.35 10.40 -0.63
CA ILE A 297 7.22 9.47 -0.59
C ILE A 297 6.01 10.12 0.10
N LEU A 298 6.19 10.69 1.30
CA LEU A 298 5.10 11.32 2.04
C LEU A 298 4.51 12.51 1.28
N LYS A 299 5.33 13.35 0.63
CA LYS A 299 4.82 14.41 -0.25
C LYS A 299 3.99 13.88 -1.41
N PHE A 300 4.40 12.77 -2.02
CA PHE A 300 3.61 12.14 -3.07
C PHE A 300 2.27 11.63 -2.53
N MET A 301 2.27 11.00 -1.36
CA MET A 301 1.04 10.51 -0.72
C MET A 301 0.10 11.67 -0.37
N GLN A 302 0.65 12.77 0.17
CA GLN A 302 -0.11 13.99 0.51
C GLN A 302 -0.84 14.58 -0.69
N LEU A 303 -0.24 14.58 -1.89
CA LEU A 303 -0.93 15.02 -3.12
C LEU A 303 -2.17 14.16 -3.42
N HIS A 304 -2.16 12.90 -3.01
CA HIS A 304 -3.23 11.93 -3.20
C HIS A 304 -4.08 11.67 -1.94
N ASP A 305 -4.01 12.52 -0.91
CA ASP A 305 -4.77 12.31 0.33
C ASP A 305 -6.28 12.23 0.08
N ALA A 306 -6.84 13.17 -0.68
CA ALA A 306 -8.24 13.18 -1.07
C ALA A 306 -8.65 11.88 -1.79
N SER A 307 -7.81 11.46 -2.73
CA SER A 307 -7.99 10.23 -3.49
C SER A 307 -7.97 8.99 -2.60
N MET A 308 -7.04 8.91 -1.65
CA MET A 308 -6.93 7.80 -0.71
C MET A 308 -8.17 7.69 0.17
N VAL A 309 -8.65 8.80 0.73
CA VAL A 309 -9.90 8.82 1.52
C VAL A 309 -11.08 8.33 0.68
N LEU A 310 -11.25 8.84 -0.54
CA LEU A 310 -12.36 8.45 -1.41
C LEU A 310 -12.30 6.98 -1.81
N ILE A 311 -11.10 6.45 -2.11
CA ILE A 311 -10.90 5.02 -2.40
C ILE A 311 -11.27 4.17 -1.18
N GLN A 312 -10.85 4.57 0.02
CA GLN A 312 -11.15 3.84 1.25
C GLN A 312 -12.64 3.88 1.60
N LEU A 313 -13.26 5.06 1.55
CA LEU A 313 -14.70 5.23 1.77
C LEU A 313 -15.51 4.40 0.76
N LYS A 314 -15.14 4.45 -0.52
CA LYS A 314 -15.78 3.64 -1.55
C LYS A 314 -15.63 2.14 -1.25
N ASN A 315 -14.41 1.67 -1.01
CA ASN A 315 -14.16 0.25 -0.70
C ASN A 315 -15.01 -0.18 0.51
N PHE A 316 -15.09 0.65 1.54
CA PHE A 316 -15.88 0.40 2.73
C PHE A 316 -17.36 0.21 2.40
N VAL A 317 -17.94 1.18 1.67
CA VAL A 317 -19.35 1.18 1.31
C VAL A 317 -19.69 0.00 0.37
N VAL A 318 -18.85 -0.26 -0.63
CA VAL A 318 -19.10 -1.34 -1.61
C VAL A 318 -19.02 -2.73 -0.95
N ILE A 319 -18.08 -2.95 -0.02
CA ILE A 319 -17.98 -4.21 0.73
C ILE A 319 -19.24 -4.43 1.57
N ILE A 320 -19.66 -3.42 2.35
CA ILE A 320 -20.87 -3.50 3.17
C ILE A 320 -22.08 -3.77 2.29
N MET A 321 -22.25 -2.96 1.24
CA MET A 321 -23.41 -3.06 0.37
C MET A 321 -23.48 -4.44 -0.32
N GLY A 322 -22.36 -4.93 -0.83
CA GLY A 322 -22.31 -6.22 -1.52
C GLY A 322 -22.61 -7.39 -0.59
N VAL A 323 -22.09 -7.38 0.64
CA VAL A 323 -22.41 -8.41 1.66
C VAL A 323 -23.86 -8.29 2.12
N PHE A 324 -24.33 -7.08 2.43
CA PHE A 324 -25.70 -6.83 2.86
C PHE A 324 -26.72 -7.33 1.85
N ILE A 325 -26.58 -6.90 0.58
CA ILE A 325 -27.49 -7.31 -0.48
C ILE A 325 -27.42 -8.83 -0.64
N ALA A 326 -26.23 -9.41 -0.75
CA ALA A 326 -26.08 -10.86 -0.89
C ALA A 326 -26.81 -11.62 0.23
N CYS A 327 -26.71 -11.18 1.49
CA CYS A 327 -27.39 -11.78 2.62
C CYS A 327 -28.92 -11.61 2.53
N VAL A 328 -29.41 -10.37 2.40
CA VAL A 328 -30.86 -10.07 2.42
C VAL A 328 -31.58 -10.74 1.26
N THR A 329 -31.03 -10.67 0.05
CA THR A 329 -31.68 -11.29 -1.10
C THR A 329 -31.70 -12.82 -0.96
N THR A 330 -30.67 -13.43 -0.33
CA THR A 330 -30.60 -14.89 -0.12
C THR A 330 -31.69 -15.32 0.86
N VAL A 331 -31.81 -14.61 1.98
CA VAL A 331 -32.86 -14.88 2.98
C VAL A 331 -34.25 -14.69 2.36
N ASN A 332 -34.46 -13.63 1.57
CA ASN A 332 -35.74 -13.38 0.92
C ASN A 332 -36.10 -14.43 -0.14
N ASP A 333 -35.14 -14.91 -0.94
CA ASP A 333 -35.38 -15.97 -1.92
C ASP A 333 -35.70 -17.30 -1.24
N ILE A 334 -34.96 -17.67 -0.19
CA ILE A 334 -35.25 -18.87 0.62
C ILE A 334 -36.66 -18.80 1.21
N ARG A 335 -37.05 -17.67 1.80
CA ARG A 335 -38.41 -17.47 2.34
C ARG A 335 -39.51 -17.58 1.28
N ARG A 336 -39.22 -17.20 0.04
CA ARG A 336 -40.14 -17.28 -1.10
C ARG A 336 -40.13 -18.64 -1.81
N ASN A 337 -39.41 -19.63 -1.27
CA ASN A 337 -39.18 -20.94 -1.92
C ASN A 337 -38.64 -20.81 -3.35
N ARG A 338 -37.86 -19.75 -3.63
CA ARG A 338 -37.18 -19.57 -4.92
C ARG A 338 -35.73 -20.02 -4.77
N THR A 339 -35.23 -20.72 -5.77
CA THR A 339 -33.81 -21.06 -5.83
C THR A 339 -32.99 -19.77 -5.99
N PRO A 340 -32.03 -19.48 -5.11
CA PRO A 340 -31.23 -18.26 -5.21
C PRO A 340 -30.49 -18.23 -6.55
N SER A 341 -30.72 -17.17 -7.31
CA SER A 341 -30.05 -16.91 -8.59
C SER A 341 -28.56 -16.63 -8.42
N PHE A 342 -27.72 -17.67 -8.38
CA PHE A 342 -26.27 -17.60 -8.16
C PHE A 342 -25.53 -16.48 -8.92
N GLY A 343 -26.04 -16.04 -10.08
CA GLY A 343 -25.46 -14.95 -10.87
C GLY A 343 -25.35 -13.62 -10.10
N ILE A 344 -26.43 -13.09 -9.54
CA ILE A 344 -26.43 -11.75 -8.90
C ILE A 344 -25.70 -11.80 -7.55
N TYR A 345 -25.97 -12.84 -6.74
CA TYR A 345 -25.30 -13.06 -5.45
C TYR A 345 -23.79 -13.23 -5.60
N GLY A 346 -23.40 -14.15 -6.50
CA GLY A 346 -22.01 -14.42 -6.79
C GLY A 346 -21.31 -13.15 -7.26
N TYR A 347 -21.95 -12.38 -8.15
CA TYR A 347 -21.41 -11.12 -8.64
C TYR A 347 -21.09 -10.13 -7.50
N LEU A 348 -22.05 -9.86 -6.62
CA LEU A 348 -21.88 -8.90 -5.52
C LEU A 348 -20.89 -9.39 -4.45
N ALA A 349 -20.89 -10.69 -4.15
CA ALA A 349 -19.94 -11.29 -3.23
C ALA A 349 -18.51 -11.19 -3.78
N VAL A 350 -18.29 -11.53 -5.05
CA VAL A 350 -16.94 -11.42 -5.63
C VAL A 350 -16.53 -9.95 -5.78
N LEU A 351 -17.45 -9.02 -6.05
CA LEU A 351 -17.15 -7.59 -6.06
C LEU A 351 -16.67 -7.10 -4.68
N SER A 352 -17.34 -7.55 -3.62
CA SER A 352 -16.93 -7.26 -2.24
C SER A 352 -15.54 -7.82 -1.94
N VAL A 353 -15.26 -9.06 -2.34
CA VAL A 353 -13.93 -9.68 -2.19
C VAL A 353 -12.86 -8.91 -2.96
N PHE A 354 -13.16 -8.46 -4.19
CA PHE A 354 -12.24 -7.65 -4.97
C PHE A 354 -11.88 -6.33 -4.26
N HIS A 355 -12.88 -5.59 -3.78
CA HIS A 355 -12.65 -4.34 -3.05
C HIS A 355 -11.93 -4.56 -1.71
N PHE A 356 -12.21 -5.66 -1.02
CA PHE A 356 -11.47 -6.04 0.18
C PHE A 356 -9.99 -6.31 -0.14
N ILE A 357 -9.70 -7.02 -1.24
CA ILE A 357 -8.33 -7.25 -1.69
C ILE A 357 -7.64 -5.93 -2.05
N GLN A 358 -8.30 -5.02 -2.78
CA GLN A 358 -7.75 -3.69 -3.07
C GLN A 358 -7.39 -2.94 -1.78
N PHE A 359 -8.29 -2.94 -0.81
CA PHE A 359 -8.10 -2.28 0.47
C PHE A 359 -6.93 -2.92 1.25
N TYR A 360 -6.85 -4.25 1.28
CA TYR A 360 -5.75 -4.98 1.88
C TYR A 360 -4.39 -4.63 1.25
N TYR A 361 -4.28 -4.60 -0.08
CA TYR A 361 -3.01 -4.27 -0.74
C TYR A 361 -2.57 -2.82 -0.49
N LEU A 362 -3.53 -1.88 -0.41
CA LEU A 362 -3.25 -0.50 -0.04
C LEU A 362 -2.63 -0.44 1.37
N MET A 363 -3.29 -1.03 2.38
CA MET A 363 -2.79 -1.05 3.76
C MET A 363 -1.46 -1.82 3.88
N ALA A 364 -1.33 -2.96 3.21
CA ALA A 364 -0.13 -3.76 3.23
C ALA A 364 1.07 -3.03 2.62
N SER A 365 0.85 -2.22 1.58
CA SER A 365 1.91 -1.42 0.96
C SER A 365 2.39 -0.29 1.84
N ALA A 366 1.47 0.42 2.50
CA ALA A 366 1.79 1.49 3.42
C ALA A 366 2.47 0.95 4.70
N SER A 367 1.94 -0.12 5.29
CA SER A 367 2.56 -0.80 6.43
C SER A 367 3.97 -1.32 6.11
N LEU A 368 4.20 -1.83 4.90
CA LEU A 368 5.53 -2.26 4.46
C LEU A 368 6.52 -1.09 4.38
N PHE A 369 6.08 0.05 3.84
CA PHE A 369 6.89 1.27 3.79
C PHE A 369 7.32 1.69 5.20
N THR A 370 6.35 1.84 6.11
CA THR A 370 6.61 2.26 7.50
C THR A 370 7.50 1.26 8.23
N LYS A 371 7.16 -0.04 8.21
CA LYS A 371 7.95 -1.08 8.89
C LYS A 371 9.42 -1.09 8.44
N ARG A 372 9.68 -0.84 7.15
CA ARG A 372 11.06 -0.81 6.63
C ARG A 372 11.79 0.47 6.97
N GLY A 373 11.09 1.60 7.04
CA GLY A 373 11.63 2.87 7.53
C GLY A 373 12.01 2.78 9.01
N ASP A 374 11.16 2.19 9.84
CA ASP A 374 11.40 2.04 11.28
C ASP A 374 12.53 1.03 11.57
N LYS A 375 12.65 -0.01 10.73
CA LYS A 375 13.77 -0.96 10.81
C LYS A 375 15.13 -0.28 10.62
N THR A 376 15.20 0.87 9.93
CA THR A 376 16.43 1.66 9.83
C THR A 376 16.89 2.13 11.21
N GLY A 377 16.00 2.74 12.00
CA GLY A 377 16.32 3.23 13.34
C GLY A 377 16.79 2.11 14.26
N GLN A 378 16.11 0.96 14.25
CA GLN A 378 16.49 -0.21 15.05
C GLN A 378 17.86 -0.77 14.69
N ILE A 379 18.21 -0.76 13.40
CA ILE A 379 19.52 -1.22 12.93
C ILE A 379 20.62 -0.28 13.45
N VAL A 380 20.39 1.04 13.42
CA VAL A 380 21.35 2.04 13.88
C VAL A 380 21.51 1.99 15.41
N ASP A 381 20.39 1.89 16.13
CA ASP A 381 20.37 1.76 17.58
C ASP A 381 21.18 0.55 18.07
N PHE A 382 21.01 -0.59 17.39
CA PHE A 382 21.81 -1.79 17.67
C PHE A 382 23.32 -1.60 17.43
N MET A 383 23.71 -0.76 16.46
CA MET A 383 25.12 -0.46 16.20
C MET A 383 25.71 0.37 17.33
N ILE A 384 24.99 1.40 17.77
CA ILE A 384 25.44 2.30 18.84
C ILE A 384 25.54 1.58 20.18
N ALA A 385 24.57 0.74 20.51
CA ALA A 385 24.58 0.00 21.78
C ALA A 385 25.79 -0.92 21.96
N ARG A 386 26.55 -1.21 20.89
CA ARG A 386 27.78 -2.01 20.92
C ARG A 386 29.06 -1.19 21.03
N GLU A 387 29.02 0.10 20.76
CA GLU A 387 30.19 0.97 20.76
C GLU A 387 30.32 1.68 22.13
N HIS A 388 31.54 1.78 22.67
CA HIS A 388 31.79 2.41 23.97
C HIS A 388 32.21 3.88 23.83
N ASP A 389 31.45 4.72 24.52
CA ASP A 389 31.70 6.04 25.11
C ASP A 389 31.88 7.35 24.30
N ASP A 390 32.34 7.41 23.05
CA ASP A 390 32.76 8.73 22.50
C ASP A 390 32.05 9.28 21.25
N GLU A 391 30.99 8.66 20.74
CA GLU A 391 30.30 9.14 19.53
C GLU A 391 28.89 9.70 19.78
N LEU A 392 28.83 10.75 20.61
CA LEU A 392 27.63 11.55 20.95
C LEU A 392 26.79 11.97 19.73
N ASP A 393 27.46 12.28 18.61
CA ASP A 393 26.79 12.71 17.39
C ASP A 393 25.96 11.57 16.77
N ILE A 394 26.50 10.35 16.69
CA ILE A 394 25.78 9.19 16.13
C ILE A 394 24.57 8.82 17.00
N HIS A 395 24.72 8.95 18.32
CA HIS A 395 23.61 8.73 19.26
C HIS A 395 22.47 9.75 19.08
N ALA A 396 22.80 11.04 18.96
CA ALA A 396 21.82 12.09 18.69
C ALA A 396 21.08 11.84 17.36
N PHE A 397 21.81 11.44 16.31
CA PHE A 397 21.23 11.12 15.01
C PHE A 397 20.33 9.87 15.01
N SER A 398 20.72 8.82 15.75
CA SER A 398 19.87 7.63 15.92
C SER A 398 18.57 7.95 16.64
N MET A 399 18.67 8.75 17.71
CA MET A 399 17.51 9.23 18.43
C MET A 399 16.58 10.01 17.49
N GLU A 400 17.11 10.88 16.63
CA GLU A 400 16.28 11.59 15.64
C GLU A 400 15.54 10.62 14.69
N LEU A 401 16.20 9.57 14.21
CA LEU A 401 15.59 8.56 13.33
C LEU A 401 14.50 7.75 14.03
N LEU A 402 14.69 7.41 15.30
CA LEU A 402 13.72 6.67 16.11
C LEU A 402 12.45 7.48 16.40
N HIS A 403 12.57 8.81 16.52
CA HIS A 403 11.44 9.70 16.77
C HIS A 403 10.71 10.14 15.50
N ARG A 404 11.28 9.88 14.31
CA ARG A 404 10.65 10.25 13.04
C ARG A 404 9.51 9.31 12.70
N ASP A 405 8.35 9.89 12.45
CA ASP A 405 7.19 9.14 12.00
C ASP A 405 7.28 8.83 10.49
N ASN A 406 7.43 7.55 10.17
CA ASN A 406 7.41 7.03 8.80
C ASN A 406 6.02 6.54 8.38
N LYS A 407 4.97 6.80 9.18
CA LYS A 407 3.60 6.44 8.83
C LYS A 407 3.08 7.34 7.72
N ILE A 408 2.39 6.73 6.77
CA ILE A 408 1.61 7.45 5.78
C ILE A 408 0.29 7.83 6.44
N TYR A 409 0.04 9.12 6.61
CA TYR A 409 -1.24 9.64 7.10
C TYR A 409 -2.10 10.09 5.93
N SER A 410 -3.42 9.95 6.09
CA SER A 410 -4.39 10.59 5.21
C SER A 410 -4.88 11.88 5.85
N PHE A 411 -4.58 13.04 5.25
CA PHE A 411 -4.89 14.39 5.79
C PHE A 411 -4.42 14.63 7.23
N GLY A 412 -3.42 13.89 7.71
CA GLY A 412 -2.99 13.93 9.11
C GLY A 412 -4.02 13.37 10.11
N LEU A 413 -5.12 12.76 9.65
CA LEU A 413 -6.20 12.27 10.52
C LEU A 413 -5.91 10.87 11.05
N PHE A 414 -5.60 9.93 10.16
CA PHE A 414 -5.37 8.54 10.53
C PHE A 414 -4.23 7.91 9.71
N PRO A 415 -3.45 7.01 10.32
CA PRO A 415 -2.41 6.28 9.63
C PRO A 415 -3.01 5.22 8.69
N ILE A 416 -2.43 5.08 7.51
CA ILE A 416 -2.78 4.07 6.52
C ILE A 416 -1.97 2.81 6.85
N ASP A 417 -2.49 1.96 7.73
CA ASP A 417 -1.86 0.71 8.15
C ASP A 417 -2.90 -0.41 8.40
N PHE A 418 -2.46 -1.55 8.94
CA PHE A 418 -3.37 -2.65 9.28
C PHE A 418 -4.34 -2.30 10.41
N SER A 419 -4.03 -1.33 11.27
CA SER A 419 -4.93 -0.87 12.32
C SER A 419 -6.20 -0.29 11.71
N LEU A 420 -6.07 0.50 10.63
CA LEU A 420 -7.21 1.01 9.87
C LEU A 420 -8.05 -0.12 9.24
N LEU A 421 -7.41 -1.17 8.71
CA LEU A 421 -8.11 -2.33 8.16
C LEU A 421 -8.95 -3.03 9.24
N TYR A 422 -8.39 -3.27 10.42
CA TYR A 422 -9.08 -3.94 11.52
C TYR A 422 -10.25 -3.12 12.06
N VAL A 423 -10.05 -1.80 12.27
CA VAL A 423 -11.13 -0.89 12.69
C VAL A 423 -12.24 -0.87 11.65
N SER A 424 -11.88 -0.79 10.37
CA SER A 424 -12.86 -0.80 9.28
C SER A 424 -13.66 -2.11 9.25
N LEU A 425 -13.01 -3.26 9.38
CA LEU A 425 -13.67 -4.57 9.43
C LEU A 425 -14.64 -4.69 10.61
N GLY A 426 -14.24 -4.24 11.81
CA GLY A 426 -15.11 -4.21 12.97
C GLY A 426 -16.35 -3.35 12.73
N SER A 427 -16.17 -2.15 12.17
CA SER A 427 -17.28 -1.24 11.83
C SER A 427 -18.20 -1.82 10.75
N MET A 428 -17.65 -2.45 9.71
CA MET A 428 -18.44 -3.14 8.67
C MET A 428 -19.28 -4.26 9.27
N ALA A 429 -18.68 -5.12 10.10
CA ALA A 429 -19.38 -6.24 10.72
C ALA A 429 -20.51 -5.75 11.64
N ASN A 430 -20.25 -4.76 12.49
CA ASN A 430 -21.26 -4.17 13.37
C ASN A 430 -22.43 -3.59 12.58
N TYR A 431 -22.14 -2.81 11.52
CA TYR A 431 -23.17 -2.24 10.66
C TYR A 431 -23.98 -3.33 9.96
N LEU A 432 -23.33 -4.37 9.44
CA LEU A 432 -24.00 -5.48 8.76
C LEU A 432 -24.94 -6.24 9.71
N ILE A 433 -24.50 -6.54 10.93
CA ILE A 433 -25.33 -7.22 11.94
C ILE A 433 -26.58 -6.40 12.22
N VAL A 434 -26.44 -5.12 12.55
CA VAL A 434 -27.57 -4.23 12.86
C VAL A 434 -28.50 -4.11 11.66
N SER A 435 -27.94 -3.90 10.46
CA SER A 435 -28.75 -3.71 9.25
C SER A 435 -29.52 -4.97 8.87
N ILE A 436 -28.91 -6.15 9.01
CA ILE A 436 -29.57 -7.44 8.74
C ILE A 436 -30.68 -7.69 9.78
N GLN A 437 -30.42 -7.41 11.07
CA GLN A 437 -31.43 -7.57 12.13
C GLN A 437 -32.66 -6.69 11.91
N LEU A 438 -32.45 -5.40 11.61
CA LEU A 438 -33.53 -4.47 11.30
C LEU A 438 -34.36 -4.96 10.10
N GLN A 439 -33.68 -5.45 9.06
CA GLN A 439 -34.37 -5.95 7.87
C GLN A 439 -35.17 -7.23 8.16
N ILE A 440 -34.68 -8.12 9.02
CA ILE A 440 -35.41 -9.34 9.41
C ILE A 440 -36.67 -8.98 10.22
N GLN A 441 -36.58 -8.00 11.13
CA GLN A 441 -37.71 -7.53 11.92
C GLN A 441 -38.83 -6.91 11.07
N GLU A 442 -38.50 -6.18 9.99
CA GLU A 442 -39.52 -5.66 9.06
C GLU A 442 -40.29 -6.77 8.31
N PHE A 443 -39.80 -8.01 8.33
CA PHE A 443 -40.45 -9.14 7.68
C PHE A 443 -41.23 -10.05 8.63
N GLU A 444 -41.19 -9.79 9.94
CA GLU A 444 -42.09 -10.41 10.94
C GLU A 444 -43.36 -9.56 11.05
#